data_AF-A0A6A7KZ38-F1
#
_entry.id   AF-A0A6A7KZ38-F1
#
_cell.length_a   1.000
_cell.length_b   1.000
_cell.length_c   1.000
_cell.angle_alpha   90.00
_cell.angle_beta   90.00
_cell.angle_gamma   90.00
#
_symmetry.space_group_name_H-M   'P 1'
#
loop_
_entity.id
_entity.type
_entity.pdbx_description
1 polymer ?
#
loop_
_entity_poly.entity_id
_entity_poly.type
_entity_poly.pdbx_seq_one_letter_code
_entity_poly.pdbx_strand_id
1 'polypeptide(L)'
;MNVGQIYMLLALLSFSLLGVFHKLADVKQCRPSAVNALLYTWSLVFVAVLVLFTKQTAPTAPQAVVSIALPFGICASVAILAFQAGIRHGNIATSWLAINLSAGIPTVASIVVYGEPVVPGKAVALALIPISMFLLWTDKKHEARRTAAAGPQADTLVVPRESGS
;
A
#
# COMPACT_ATOMS: atom_id res chain seq x y z
N MET A 1 15.15 -19.71 15.16
CA MET A 1 14.34 -18.58 14.66
C MET A 1 14.45 -17.48 15.69
N ASN A 2 15.00 -16.33 15.31
CA ASN A 2 15.31 -15.25 16.25
C ASN A 2 14.08 -14.37 16.49
N VAL A 3 14.00 -13.71 17.64
CA VAL A 3 12.90 -12.80 18.00
C VAL A 3 12.65 -11.73 16.92
N GLY A 4 13.71 -11.18 16.32
CA GLY A 4 13.60 -10.23 15.20
C GLY A 4 12.92 -10.82 13.95
N GLN A 5 13.16 -12.10 13.64
CA GLN A 5 12.49 -12.76 12.51
C GLN A 5 10.99 -12.95 12.79
N ILE A 6 10.63 -13.24 14.04
CA ILE A 6 9.23 -13.34 14.46
C ILE A 6 8.51 -11.99 14.29
N TYR A 7 9.13 -10.89 14.71
CA TYR A 7 8.56 -9.55 14.50
C TYR A 7 8.44 -9.18 13.02
N MET A 8 9.41 -9.56 12.20
CA MET A 8 9.33 -9.34 10.74
C MET A 8 8.18 -10.13 10.11
N LEU A 9 7.99 -11.40 10.47
CA LEU A 9 6.89 -12.21 9.98
C LEU A 9 5.54 -11.65 10.43
N LEU A 10 5.43 -11.22 11.68
CA LEU A 10 4.23 -10.58 12.19
C LEU A 10 3.93 -9.27 11.46
N ALA A 11 4.95 -8.45 11.21
CA ALA A 11 4.81 -7.21 10.44
C ALA A 11 4.34 -7.49 9.00
N LEU A 12 4.89 -8.50 8.32
CA LEU A 12 4.46 -8.90 6.98
C LEU A 12 3.00 -9.38 6.95
N LEU A 13 2.60 -10.15 7.97
CA LEU A 13 1.22 -10.62 8.10
C LEU A 13 0.26 -9.44 8.33
N SER A 14 0.57 -8.55 9.28
CA SER A 14 -0.21 -7.35 9.55
C SER A 14 -0.30 -6.42 8.34
N PHE A 15 0.81 -6.25 7.62
CA PHE A 15 0.83 -5.46 6.39
C PHE A 15 -0.06 -6.09 5.32
N SER A 16 -0.02 -7.41 5.13
CA SER A 16 -0.89 -8.13 4.19
C SER A 16 -2.38 -7.96 4.52
N LEU A 17 -2.73 -8.05 5.81
CA LEU A 17 -4.11 -7.82 6.28
C LEU A 17 -4.59 -6.39 6.03
N LEU A 18 -3.70 -5.40 6.15
CA LEU A 18 -4.02 -4.00 5.86
C LEU A 18 -4.54 -3.83 4.43
N GLY A 19 -3.93 -4.51 3.44
CA GLY A 19 -4.40 -4.50 2.06
C GLY A 19 -5.81 -5.06 1.87
N VAL A 20 -6.09 -6.19 2.52
CA VAL A 20 -7.42 -6.83 2.50
C VAL A 20 -8.46 -5.92 3.15
N PHE A 21 -8.14 -5.30 4.29
CA PHE A 21 -9.06 -4.38 4.96
C PHE A 21 -9.30 -3.09 4.17
N HIS A 22 -8.29 -2.56 3.47
CA HIS A 22 -8.51 -1.43 2.56
C HIS A 22 -9.42 -1.80 1.39
N LYS A 23 -9.33 -3.03 0.87
CA LYS A 23 -10.32 -3.49 -0.11
C LYS A 23 -11.71 -3.61 0.49
N LEU A 24 -11.83 -4.19 1.68
CA LEU A 24 -13.11 -4.32 2.36
C LEU A 24 -13.76 -2.96 2.60
N ALA A 25 -12.96 -1.95 2.97
CA ALA A 25 -13.42 -0.57 3.11
C ALA A 25 -13.90 0.04 1.78
N ASP A 26 -13.21 -0.26 0.68
CA ASP A 26 -13.63 0.15 -0.67
C ASP A 26 -14.96 -0.50 -1.09
N VAL A 27 -15.13 -1.81 -0.84
CA VAL A 27 -16.41 -2.52 -1.09
C VAL A 27 -17.56 -1.91 -0.28
N LYS A 28 -17.28 -1.46 0.95
CA LYS A 28 -18.24 -0.76 1.81
C LYS A 28 -18.40 0.73 1.50
N GLN A 29 -17.84 1.23 0.39
CA GLN A 29 -17.91 2.63 -0.05
C GLN A 29 -17.43 3.63 1.04
N CYS A 30 -16.48 3.22 1.87
CA CYS A 30 -15.93 4.10 2.90
C CYS A 30 -15.12 5.24 2.25
N ARG A 31 -15.23 6.44 2.80
CA ARG A 31 -14.42 7.60 2.36
C ARG A 31 -12.94 7.33 2.66
N PRO A 32 -12.02 7.40 1.67
CA PRO A 32 -10.60 7.10 1.87
C PRO A 32 -9.95 7.91 2.99
N SER A 33 -10.26 9.21 3.06
CA SER A 33 -9.77 10.11 4.10
C SER A 33 -10.21 9.71 5.51
N ALA A 34 -11.43 9.20 5.68
CA ALA A 34 -11.94 8.75 6.97
C ALA A 34 -11.23 7.47 7.43
N VAL A 35 -11.00 6.53 6.52
CA VAL A 35 -10.24 5.30 6.80
C VAL A 35 -8.81 5.64 7.19
N ASN A 36 -8.16 6.54 6.45
CA ASN A 36 -6.80 6.98 6.73
C ASN A 36 -6.69 7.68 8.10
N ALA A 37 -7.61 8.59 8.41
CA ALA A 37 -7.66 9.28 9.70
C ALA A 37 -7.89 8.33 10.87
N LEU A 38 -8.82 7.38 10.74
CA LEU A 38 -9.08 6.38 11.79
C LEU A 38 -7.89 5.43 11.98
N LEU A 39 -7.23 5.01 10.91
CA LEU A 39 -6.04 4.16 10.96
C LEU A 39 -4.92 4.84 11.77
N TYR A 40 -4.59 6.08 11.44
CA TYR A 40 -3.56 6.83 12.18
C TYR A 40 -3.98 7.16 13.60
N THR A 41 -5.27 7.45 13.85
CA THR A 41 -5.78 7.67 15.20
C THR A 41 -5.60 6.43 16.06
N TRP A 42 -6.00 5.25 15.58
CA TRP A 42 -5.85 3.99 16.32
C TRP A 42 -4.38 3.59 16.48
N SER A 43 -3.54 3.87 15.47
CA SER A 43 -2.09 3.69 15.58
C SER A 43 -1.49 4.56 16.68
N LEU A 44 -1.89 5.84 16.75
CA LEU A 44 -1.45 6.76 17.80
C LEU A 44 -1.90 6.29 19.19
N VAL A 45 -3.16 5.88 19.34
CA VAL A 45 -3.69 5.35 20.61
C VAL A 45 -2.91 4.11 21.03
N PHE A 46 -2.68 3.16 20.12
CA PHE A 46 -1.92 1.95 20.39
C PHE A 46 -0.49 2.26 20.85
N VAL A 47 0.23 3.14 20.14
CA VAL A 47 1.59 3.54 20.50
C VAL A 47 1.61 4.30 21.83
N ALA A 48 0.65 5.20 22.08
CA ALA A 48 0.56 5.94 23.33
C ALA A 48 0.33 5.01 24.52
N VAL A 49 -0.61 4.06 24.40
CA VAL A 49 -0.85 2.99 25.38
C VAL A 49 0.45 2.21 25.63
N LEU A 50 1.10 1.73 24.57
CA LEU A 50 2.33 0.96 24.70
C LEU A 50 3.43 1.76 25.43
N VAL A 51 3.64 3.03 25.08
CA VAL A 51 4.64 3.89 25.75
C VAL A 51 4.29 4.10 27.22
N LEU A 52 3.02 4.37 27.56
CA LEU A 52 2.57 4.54 28.95
C LEU A 52 2.78 3.29 29.80
N PHE A 53 2.59 2.10 29.21
CA PHE A 53 2.77 0.82 29.93
C PHE A 53 4.21 0.31 29.95
N THR A 54 5.09 0.77 29.04
CA THR A 54 6.47 0.27 28.91
C THR A 54 7.53 1.26 29.40
N LYS A 55 7.24 2.56 29.47
CA LYS A 55 8.16 3.59 29.95
C LYS A 55 7.55 4.35 31.14
N GLN A 56 8.24 4.33 32.27
CA GLN A 56 7.87 5.07 33.49
C GLN A 56 8.28 6.56 33.46
N THR A 57 8.84 7.06 32.35
CA THR A 57 9.35 8.44 32.23
C THR A 57 8.66 9.21 31.11
N ALA A 58 8.56 10.54 31.30
CA ALA A 58 7.83 11.44 30.41
C ALA A 58 8.25 11.29 28.94
N PRO A 59 7.31 11.39 27.99
CA PRO A 59 7.56 11.24 26.56
C PRO A 59 8.37 12.43 26.02
N THR A 60 9.68 12.42 26.26
CA THR A 60 10.63 13.36 25.68
C THR A 60 11.31 12.67 24.50
N ALA A 61 10.95 13.10 23.29
CA ALA A 61 11.60 12.63 22.07
C ALA A 61 12.70 13.63 21.67
N PRO A 62 13.91 13.16 21.30
CA PRO A 62 14.94 14.03 20.74
C PRO A 62 14.42 14.76 19.50
N GLN A 63 14.79 16.04 19.34
CA GLN A 63 14.34 16.87 18.21
C GLN A 63 14.64 16.23 16.84
N ALA A 64 15.76 15.51 16.72
CA ALA A 64 16.14 14.77 15.52
C ALA A 64 15.12 13.67 15.14
N VAL A 65 14.50 13.02 16.13
CA VAL A 65 13.45 12.02 15.89
C VAL A 65 12.19 12.70 15.37
N VAL A 66 11.83 13.85 15.96
CA VAL A 66 10.66 14.64 15.54
C VAL A 66 10.82 15.16 14.11
N SER A 67 11.99 15.68 13.75
CA SER A 67 12.26 16.22 12.42
C SER A 67 12.23 15.16 11.32
N ILE A 68 12.59 13.92 11.62
CA ILE A 68 12.49 12.78 10.68
C ILE A 68 11.05 12.25 10.66
N ALA A 69 10.39 12.12 11.81
CA ALA A 69 9.07 11.51 11.90
C ALA A 69 7.98 12.31 11.17
N LEU A 70 8.02 13.65 11.21
CA LEU A 70 7.03 14.50 10.57
C LEU A 70 6.91 14.29 9.04
N PRO A 71 7.99 14.46 8.24
CA PRO A 71 7.90 14.24 6.80
C PRO A 71 7.57 12.79 6.47
N PHE A 72 8.13 11.82 7.19
CA PHE A 72 7.83 10.40 6.97
C PHE A 72 6.35 10.08 7.23
N GLY A 73 5.75 10.63 8.28
CA GLY A 73 4.32 10.47 8.57
C GLY A 73 3.42 11.07 7.49
N ILE A 74 3.78 12.26 6.97
CA ILE A 74 3.07 12.88 5.85
C ILE A 74 3.17 11.99 4.60
N CYS A 75 4.38 11.53 4.25
CA CYS A 75 4.59 10.63 3.12
C CYS A 75 3.80 9.34 3.26
N ALA A 76 3.78 8.73 4.45
CA ALA A 76 3.01 7.53 4.71
C ALA A 76 1.50 7.77 4.53
N SER A 77 0.98 8.92 4.97
CA SER A 77 -0.42 9.29 4.77
C SER A 77 -0.78 9.46 3.30
N VAL A 78 0.06 10.16 2.54
CA VAL A 78 -0.10 10.32 1.09
C VAL A 78 -0.04 8.96 0.38
N ALA A 79 0.88 8.08 0.77
CA ALA A 79 1.00 6.74 0.20
C ALA A 79 -0.27 5.90 0.42
N ILE A 80 -0.89 5.96 1.60
CA ILE A 80 -2.14 5.25 1.89
C ILE A 80 -3.29 5.79 1.04
N LEU A 81 -3.41 7.12 0.91
CA LEU A 81 -4.45 7.72 0.06
C LEU A 81 -4.25 7.32 -1.41
N ALA A 82 -3.02 7.35 -1.90
CA ALA A 82 -2.68 6.91 -3.25
C ALA A 82 -2.97 5.40 -3.44
N PHE A 83 -2.70 4.59 -2.43
CA PHE A 83 -3.01 3.17 -2.44
C PHE A 83 -4.52 2.90 -2.51
N GLN A 84 -5.32 3.61 -1.71
CA GLN A 84 -6.77 3.52 -1.76
C GLN A 84 -7.33 3.97 -3.11
N ALA A 85 -6.76 5.04 -3.69
CA ALA A 85 -7.09 5.45 -5.05
C ALA A 85 -6.72 4.35 -6.07
N GLY A 86 -5.60 3.67 -5.88
CA GLY A 86 -5.19 2.52 -6.68
C GLY A 86 -6.17 1.34 -6.60
N ILE A 87 -6.60 0.97 -5.39
CA ILE A 87 -7.60 -0.10 -5.18
C ILE A 87 -8.96 0.23 -5.83
N ARG A 88 -9.35 1.51 -5.81
CA ARG A 88 -10.64 1.96 -6.35
C ARG A 88 -10.68 1.95 -7.87
N HIS A 89 -9.57 2.30 -8.53
CA HIS A 89 -9.50 2.44 -9.99
C HIS A 89 -8.82 1.24 -10.68
N GLY A 90 -8.22 0.33 -9.93
CA GLY A 90 -7.48 -0.82 -10.46
C GLY A 90 -7.67 -2.08 -9.63
N ASN A 91 -7.06 -3.17 -10.09
CA ASN A 91 -7.04 -4.41 -9.32
C ASN A 91 -6.17 -4.24 -8.07
N ILE A 92 -6.57 -4.89 -6.97
CA ILE A 92 -5.79 -4.97 -5.73
C ILE A 92 -4.41 -5.52 -6.03
N ALA A 93 -4.33 -6.55 -6.89
CA ALA A 93 -3.08 -7.20 -7.24
C ALA A 93 -2.06 -6.19 -7.80
N THR A 94 -2.48 -5.33 -8.71
CA THR A 94 -1.61 -4.31 -9.33
C THR A 94 -1.15 -3.26 -8.33
N SER A 95 -2.09 -2.72 -7.54
CA SER A 95 -1.78 -1.67 -6.55
C SER A 95 -0.91 -2.19 -5.41
N TRP A 96 -1.18 -3.42 -4.95
CA TRP A 96 -0.41 -4.10 -3.90
C TRP A 96 1.00 -4.46 -4.38
N LEU A 97 1.12 -4.98 -5.59
CA LEU A 97 2.42 -5.33 -6.18
C LEU A 97 3.26 -4.06 -6.40
N ALA A 98 2.66 -2.97 -6.88
CA ALA A 98 3.36 -1.69 -7.04
C ALA A 98 3.93 -1.15 -5.72
N ILE A 99 3.19 -1.27 -4.61
CA ILE A 99 3.69 -0.88 -3.29
C ILE A 99 4.84 -1.78 -2.83
N ASN A 100 4.72 -3.09 -2.97
CA ASN A 100 5.80 -3.99 -2.58
C ASN A 100 7.06 -3.78 -3.44
N LEU A 101 6.90 -3.45 -4.73
CA LEU A 101 8.00 -3.07 -5.62
C LEU A 101 8.74 -1.82 -5.15
N SER A 102 8.06 -0.90 -4.44
CA SER A 102 8.70 0.29 -3.88
C SER A 102 9.77 -0.03 -2.85
N ALA A 103 9.78 -1.24 -2.25
CA ALA A 103 10.86 -1.72 -1.37
C ALA A 103 12.22 -1.81 -2.10
N GLY A 104 12.23 -1.77 -3.44
CA GLY A 104 13.45 -1.57 -4.22
C GLY A 104 14.17 -0.26 -3.90
N ILE A 105 13.42 0.82 -3.65
CA ILE A 105 13.97 2.15 -3.37
C ILE A 105 14.84 2.14 -2.09
N PRO A 106 14.34 1.73 -0.90
CA PRO A 106 15.18 1.64 0.28
C PRO A 106 16.30 0.61 0.13
N THR A 107 16.13 -0.45 -0.67
CA THR A 107 17.20 -1.42 -0.94
C THR A 107 18.35 -0.79 -1.73
N VAL A 108 18.04 -0.06 -2.82
CA VAL A 108 19.06 0.67 -3.60
C VAL A 108 19.69 1.78 -2.77
N ALA A 109 18.89 2.54 -2.02
CA ALA A 109 19.40 3.55 -1.11
C ALA A 109 20.37 2.96 -0.08
N SER A 110 20.09 1.76 0.46
CA SER A 110 21.01 1.13 1.42
C SER A 110 22.37 0.79 0.80
N ILE A 111 22.37 0.27 -0.43
CA ILE A 111 23.60 -0.04 -1.16
C ILE A 111 24.40 1.23 -1.45
N VAL A 112 23.72 2.29 -1.93
CA VAL A 112 24.38 3.54 -2.36
C VAL A 112 24.85 4.39 -1.16
N VAL A 113 24.04 4.49 -0.11
CA VAL A 113 24.30 5.37 1.04
C VAL A 113 25.15 4.68 2.10
N TYR A 114 24.87 3.40 2.41
CA TYR A 114 25.55 2.67 3.48
C TYR A 114 26.62 1.69 2.96
N GLY A 115 26.80 1.58 1.64
CA GLY A 115 27.85 0.74 1.05
C GLY A 115 27.63 -0.75 1.29
N GLU A 116 26.38 -1.19 1.47
CA GLU A 116 26.09 -2.60 1.73
C GLU A 116 26.55 -3.50 0.58
N PRO A 117 27.21 -4.64 0.87
CA PRO A 117 27.67 -5.55 -0.16
C PRO A 117 26.48 -6.17 -0.91
N VAL A 118 26.55 -6.13 -2.24
CA VAL A 118 25.56 -6.72 -3.14
C VAL A 118 25.94 -8.17 -3.41
N VAL A 119 25.31 -9.08 -2.71
CA VAL A 119 25.38 -10.51 -3.04
C VAL A 119 24.61 -10.79 -4.35
N PRO A 120 25.00 -11.82 -5.14
CA PRO A 120 24.34 -12.13 -6.42
C PRO A 120 22.81 -12.28 -6.30
N GLY A 121 22.31 -12.83 -5.19
CA GLY A 121 20.88 -12.93 -4.92
C GLY A 121 20.17 -11.57 -4.79
N LYS A 122 20.81 -10.58 -4.13
CA LYS A 122 20.30 -9.20 -4.04
C LYS A 122 20.27 -8.55 -5.43
N ALA A 123 21.30 -8.79 -6.25
CA ALA A 123 21.36 -8.27 -7.62
C ALA A 123 20.23 -8.81 -8.50
N VAL A 124 19.98 -10.13 -8.45
CA VAL A 124 18.85 -10.75 -9.17
C VAL A 124 17.52 -10.18 -8.67
N ALA A 125 17.32 -10.09 -7.35
CA ALA A 125 16.10 -9.51 -6.79
C ALA A 125 15.87 -8.07 -7.25
N LEU A 126 16.92 -7.24 -7.28
CA LEU A 126 16.86 -5.88 -7.78
C LEU A 126 16.55 -5.82 -9.28
N ALA A 127 17.09 -6.73 -10.08
CA ALA A 127 16.80 -6.82 -11.52
C ALA A 127 15.36 -7.29 -11.80
N LEU A 128 14.75 -8.07 -10.91
CA LEU A 128 13.35 -8.50 -11.04
C LEU A 128 12.37 -7.34 -10.83
N ILE A 129 12.72 -6.31 -10.07
CA ILE A 129 11.86 -5.14 -9.83
C ILE A 129 11.45 -4.42 -11.13
N PRO A 130 12.38 -3.98 -12.01
CA PRO A 130 12.00 -3.36 -13.27
C PRO A 130 11.26 -4.32 -14.21
N ILE A 131 11.58 -5.62 -14.17
CA ILE A 131 10.87 -6.64 -14.96
C ILE A 131 9.41 -6.74 -14.50
N SER A 132 9.15 -6.85 -13.20
CA SER A 132 7.80 -6.87 -12.64
C SER A 132 7.03 -5.58 -12.96
N MET A 133 7.68 -4.42 -12.90
CA MET A 133 7.06 -3.15 -13.28
C MET A 133 6.67 -3.11 -14.76
N PHE A 134 7.54 -3.63 -15.64
CA PHE A 134 7.26 -3.73 -17.07
C PHE A 134 6.10 -4.68 -17.38
N LEU A 135 6.03 -5.83 -16.69
CA LEU A 135 4.92 -6.77 -16.82
C LEU A 135 3.59 -6.14 -16.35
N LEU A 136 3.59 -5.43 -15.21
CA LEU A 136 2.41 -4.71 -14.72
C LEU A 136 1.92 -3.65 -15.71
N TRP A 137 2.84 -2.89 -16.32
CA TRP A 137 2.47 -1.93 -17.37
C TRP A 137 1.79 -2.65 -18.53
N THR A 138 2.41 -3.73 -19.00
CA THR A 138 1.93 -4.49 -20.16
C THR A 138 0.54 -5.02 -19.92
N ASP A 139 0.29 -5.61 -18.75
CA ASP A 139 -1.03 -6.09 -18.32
C ASP A 139 -2.09 -4.98 -18.37
N LYS A 140 -1.80 -3.83 -17.76
CA LYS A 140 -2.68 -2.65 -17.81
C LYS A 140 -2.96 -2.16 -19.23
N LYS A 141 -1.96 -2.22 -20.12
CA LYS A 141 -2.11 -1.86 -21.54
C LYS A 141 -3.00 -2.86 -22.28
N HIS A 142 -2.91 -4.14 -21.96
CA HIS A 142 -3.79 -5.17 -22.53
C HIS A 142 -5.24 -5.02 -22.05
N GLU A 143 -5.46 -4.74 -20.76
CA GLU A 143 -6.79 -4.44 -20.23
C GLU A 143 -7.42 -3.22 -20.93
N ALA A 144 -6.68 -2.11 -21.00
CA ALA A 144 -7.16 -0.89 -21.68
C ALA A 144 -7.51 -1.14 -23.15
N ARG A 145 -6.72 -1.96 -23.86
CA ARG A 145 -7.00 -2.36 -25.25
C ARG A 145 -8.25 -3.23 -25.37
N ARG A 146 -8.48 -4.15 -24.43
CA ARG A 146 -9.69 -4.99 -24.38
C ARG A 146 -10.94 -4.15 -24.17
N THR A 147 -10.92 -3.19 -23.24
CA THR A 147 -12.04 -2.29 -23.00
C THR A 147 -12.33 -1.39 -24.21
N ALA A 148 -11.28 -0.86 -24.88
CA ALA A 148 -11.44 -0.05 -26.08
C ALA A 148 -11.99 -0.85 -27.28
N ALA A 149 -11.58 -2.12 -27.42
CA ALA A 149 -12.08 -3.00 -28.47
C ALA A 149 -13.52 -3.50 -28.22
N ALA A 150 -14.00 -3.47 -26.98
CA ALA A 150 -15.35 -3.94 -26.63
C ALA A 150 -16.48 -2.96 -27.02
N GLY A 151 -16.18 -1.67 -27.29
CA GLY A 151 -17.14 -0.68 -27.79
C GLY A 151 -18.34 -0.35 -26.85
N PRO A 152 -19.05 0.76 -27.06
CA PRO A 152 -20.17 1.19 -26.21
C PRO A 152 -21.49 0.49 -26.60
N GLN A 153 -21.62 -0.82 -26.35
CA GLN A 153 -22.80 -1.58 -26.80
C GLN A 153 -23.29 -2.63 -25.79
N ALA A 154 -23.56 -2.22 -24.55
CA ALA A 154 -24.21 -3.09 -23.55
C ALA A 154 -25.26 -2.39 -22.66
N ASP A 155 -25.75 -1.19 -23.01
CA ASP A 155 -26.77 -0.46 -22.21
C ASP A 155 -27.99 0.00 -23.02
N THR A 156 -28.21 -0.51 -24.23
CA THR A 156 -29.36 -0.15 -25.08
C THR A 156 -30.27 -1.33 -25.42
N LEU A 157 -30.52 -2.20 -24.43
CA LEU A 157 -31.73 -3.02 -24.42
C LEU A 157 -32.57 -2.64 -23.19
N VAL A 158 -32.98 -1.36 -23.17
CA VAL A 158 -34.25 -0.97 -22.55
C VAL A 158 -35.34 -1.69 -23.31
N VAL A 159 -35.83 -2.79 -22.75
CA VAL A 159 -37.12 -3.36 -23.15
C VAL A 159 -38.19 -2.37 -22.71
N PRO A 160 -38.98 -1.76 -23.60
CA PRO A 160 -40.18 -1.08 -23.19
C PRO A 160 -41.18 -2.17 -22.83
N ARG A 161 -41.41 -2.41 -21.53
CA ARG A 161 -42.56 -3.22 -21.13
C ARG A 161 -43.78 -2.30 -21.18
N GLU A 162 -44.56 -2.52 -22.23
CA GLU A 162 -45.79 -1.82 -22.56
C GLU A 162 -46.77 -1.70 -21.38
N SER A 163 -47.55 -0.63 -21.42
CA SER A 163 -48.77 -0.44 -20.64
C SER A 163 -49.72 -1.62 -20.80
N GLY A 164 -50.34 -2.07 -19.70
CA GLY A 164 -51.44 -3.02 -19.74
C GLY A 164 -52.22 -3.02 -18.44
N SER A 165 -53.25 -2.16 -18.41
CA SER A 165 -54.53 -2.24 -17.67
C SER A 165 -54.52 -2.67 -16.21
#